data_AF-A0A4S3LPN2-F1
#
_entry.id   AF-A0A4S3LPN2-F1
#
_cell.length_a   1.000
_cell.length_b   1.000
_cell.length_c   1.000
_cell.angle_alpha   90.00
_cell.angle_beta   90.00
_cell.angle_gamma   90.00
#
_symmetry.space_group_name_H-M   'P 1'
#
loop_
_entity.id
_entity.type
_entity.pdbx_description
1 polymer ?
#
loop_
_entity_poly.entity_id
_entity_poly.type
_entity_poly.pdbx_seq_one_letter_code
_entity_poly.pdbx_strand_id
1 'polypeptide(L)'
;MANKSMRARVQDFGGFLTAMVIPNIGAFIAWGFITALFIPTGWTPDPHFGQLVGPMITYLLPLMIGSTGGHLIGGKRGAVMGGIGTMGVIVGADIPMFIGAMVMGPLGGYVIKVVDKALEKRIPAGFEMVINNFSLGILGMLLCLLAYEVIGPAVMAANNVVKEGIEALVATGYLPLLSVINEPAKVLFLNNSIDQGVYYPLGMQDTAVAGKSIYFMVASNPGPGLGILLAFSLF
;
A
#
# COMPACT_ATOMS: atom_id res chain seq x y z
N MET A 1 22.29 0.67 -27.56
CA MET A 1 21.56 0.57 -26.27
C MET A 1 21.68 -0.87 -25.80
N ALA A 2 22.47 -1.12 -24.75
CA ALA A 2 22.70 -2.48 -24.28
C ALA A 2 21.39 -3.10 -23.76
N ASN A 3 21.12 -4.34 -24.17
CA ASN A 3 19.96 -5.11 -23.76
C ASN A 3 20.05 -5.32 -22.23
N LYS A 4 19.41 -4.47 -21.42
CA LYS A 4 19.34 -4.66 -19.97
C LYS A 4 18.74 -6.04 -19.72
N SER A 5 19.49 -6.93 -19.07
CA SER A 5 18.99 -8.26 -18.72
C SER A 5 17.71 -8.11 -17.87
N MET A 6 16.80 -9.08 -17.94
CA MET A 6 15.56 -9.07 -17.16
C MET A 6 15.83 -8.85 -15.66
N ARG A 7 16.94 -9.39 -15.14
CA ARG A 7 17.43 -9.16 -13.77
C ARG A 7 17.71 -7.69 -13.48
N ALA A 8 18.36 -6.97 -14.40
CA ALA A 8 18.66 -5.55 -14.22
C ALA A 8 17.38 -4.70 -14.15
N ARG A 9 16.35 -5.01 -14.96
CA ARG A 9 15.06 -4.31 -14.91
C ARG A 9 14.31 -4.52 -13.61
N VAL A 10 14.29 -5.75 -13.10
CA VAL A 10 13.68 -6.07 -11.79
C VAL A 10 14.42 -5.35 -10.67
N GLN A 11 15.76 -5.30 -10.73
CA GLN A 11 16.56 -4.59 -9.75
C GLN A 11 16.32 -3.07 -9.79
N ASP A 12 16.24 -2.47 -10.97
CA ASP A 12 15.91 -1.04 -11.12
C ASP A 12 14.51 -0.72 -10.58
N PHE A 13 13.52 -1.58 -10.85
CA PHE A 13 12.17 -1.41 -10.34
C PHE A 13 12.11 -1.52 -8.81
N GLY A 14 12.76 -2.53 -8.23
CA GLY A 14 12.88 -2.67 -6.77
C GLY A 14 13.62 -1.49 -6.13
N GLY A 15 14.68 -1.00 -6.78
CA GLY A 15 15.39 0.21 -6.36
C GLY A 15 14.52 1.45 -6.38
N PHE A 16 13.66 1.60 -7.39
CA PHE A 16 12.71 2.71 -7.47
C PHE A 16 11.66 2.66 -6.34
N LEU A 17 11.05 1.51 -6.09
CA LEU A 17 10.10 1.34 -4.98
C LEU A 17 10.78 1.62 -3.63
N THR A 18 12.01 1.18 -3.46
CA THR A 18 12.81 1.43 -2.26
C THR A 18 13.08 2.93 -2.07
N ALA A 19 13.38 3.65 -3.15
CA ALA A 19 13.58 5.11 -3.13
C ALA A 19 12.31 5.89 -2.77
N MET A 20 11.12 5.29 -2.90
CA MET A 20 9.87 5.89 -2.42
C MET A 20 9.67 5.75 -0.92
N VAL A 21 10.21 4.70 -0.30
CA VAL A 21 9.98 4.39 1.12
C VAL A 21 11.08 4.94 2.00
N ILE A 22 12.35 4.79 1.61
CA ILE A 22 13.50 5.15 2.45
C ILE A 22 13.45 6.60 2.95
N PRO A 23 13.16 7.62 2.11
CA PRO A 23 13.08 9.01 2.57
C PRO A 23 12.01 9.24 3.65
N ASN A 24 11.04 8.33 3.76
CA ASN A 24 9.92 8.41 4.68
C ASN A 24 10.13 7.59 5.96
N ILE A 25 11.27 6.91 6.13
CA ILE A 25 11.56 6.06 7.32
C ILE A 25 11.36 6.82 8.63
N GLY A 26 11.68 8.12 8.69
CA GLY A 26 11.45 8.94 9.88
C GLY A 26 9.97 8.95 10.32
N ALA A 27 9.02 8.97 9.38
CA ALA A 27 7.60 8.90 9.68
C ALA A 27 7.19 7.51 10.18
N PHE A 28 7.76 6.43 9.62
CA PHE A 28 7.56 5.06 10.12
C PHE A 28 8.10 4.89 11.54
N ILE A 29 9.26 5.46 11.84
CA ILE A 29 9.85 5.42 13.19
C ILE A 29 8.96 6.18 14.18
N ALA A 30 8.49 7.38 13.82
CA ALA A 30 7.60 8.15 14.69
C ALA A 30 6.28 7.40 14.97
N TRP A 31 5.67 6.83 13.93
CA TRP A 31 4.50 5.97 14.08
C TRP A 31 4.79 4.75 14.96
N GLY A 32 5.95 4.11 14.78
CA GLY A 32 6.39 2.96 15.57
C GLY A 32 6.54 3.30 17.05
N PHE A 33 7.11 4.45 17.40
CA PHE A 33 7.21 4.89 18.80
C PHE A 33 5.85 5.20 19.40
N ILE A 34 4.97 5.91 18.69
CA ILE A 34 3.61 6.19 19.17
C ILE A 34 2.85 4.89 19.42
N THR A 35 3.00 3.92 18.51
CA THR A 35 2.42 2.58 18.62
C THR A 35 2.98 1.84 19.82
N ALA A 36 4.30 1.82 20.00
CA ALA A 36 4.96 1.10 21.10
C ALA A 36 4.64 1.71 22.48
N LEU A 37 4.39 3.01 22.55
CA LEU A 37 4.12 3.71 23.80
C LEU A 37 2.64 3.63 24.19
N PHE A 38 1.73 4.04 23.30
CA PHE A 38 0.39 4.50 23.72
C PHE A 38 -0.77 3.57 23.40
N ILE A 39 -0.57 2.51 22.60
CA ILE A 39 -1.64 1.52 22.40
C ILE A 39 -1.92 0.74 23.70
N PRO A 40 -3.05 0.03 23.82
CA PRO A 40 -3.38 -0.72 25.04
C PRO A 40 -2.30 -1.71 25.52
N THR A 41 -1.53 -2.27 24.58
CA THR A 41 -0.40 -3.19 24.84
C THR A 41 0.97 -2.49 24.84
N GLY A 42 1.01 -1.16 24.82
CA GLY A 42 2.23 -0.36 24.81
C GLY A 42 2.89 -0.22 26.19
N TRP A 43 4.05 0.43 26.22
CA TRP A 43 4.80 0.65 27.46
C TRP A 43 4.13 1.64 28.41
N THR A 44 3.44 2.65 27.87
CA THR A 44 2.74 3.70 28.61
C THR A 44 1.36 3.95 27.97
N PRO A 45 0.41 3.01 28.09
CA PRO A 45 -0.86 3.06 27.36
C PRO A 45 -1.64 4.35 27.64
N ASP A 46 -2.07 5.03 26.58
CA ASP A 46 -2.88 6.24 26.66
C ASP A 46 -3.90 6.24 25.50
N PRO A 47 -5.22 6.08 25.78
CA PRO A 47 -6.24 6.02 24.74
C PRO A 47 -6.37 7.32 23.93
N HIS A 48 -5.94 8.47 24.45
CA HIS A 48 -5.99 9.73 23.73
C HIS A 48 -4.86 9.80 22.70
N PHE A 49 -3.63 9.48 23.07
CA PHE A 49 -2.50 9.43 22.13
C PHE A 49 -2.55 8.23 21.18
N GLY A 50 -3.09 7.09 21.63
CA GLY A 50 -3.27 5.89 20.81
C GLY A 50 -4.16 6.11 19.58
N GLN A 51 -5.06 7.10 19.62
CA GLN A 51 -5.91 7.47 18.47
C GLN A 51 -5.10 7.93 17.24
N LEU A 52 -3.85 8.37 17.42
CA LEU A 52 -2.98 8.79 16.32
C LEU A 52 -2.51 7.63 15.44
N VAL A 53 -2.42 6.41 16.01
CA VAL A 53 -1.83 5.25 15.32
C VAL A 53 -2.58 4.91 14.03
N GLY A 54 -3.92 4.89 14.08
CA GLY A 54 -4.77 4.56 12.95
C GLY A 54 -4.64 5.54 11.78
N PRO A 55 -4.89 6.85 11.98
CA PRO A 55 -4.76 7.85 10.92
C PRO A 55 -3.33 7.93 10.34
N MET A 56 -2.30 7.69 11.15
CA MET A 56 -0.92 7.69 10.66
C MET A 56 -0.66 6.53 9.69
N ILE A 57 -1.08 5.31 10.02
CA ILE A 57 -0.87 4.16 9.12
C ILE A 57 -1.79 4.21 7.88
N THR A 58 -3.03 4.67 8.03
CA THR A 58 -4.00 4.70 6.93
C THR A 58 -3.77 5.87 5.98
N TYR A 59 -3.47 7.07 6.49
CA TYR A 59 -3.36 8.28 5.67
C TYR A 59 -1.92 8.75 5.51
N LEU A 60 -1.24 9.05 6.62
CA LEU A 60 0.06 9.74 6.58
C LEU A 60 1.11 8.94 5.81
N LEU A 61 1.35 7.69 6.20
CA LEU A 61 2.44 6.90 5.63
C LEU A 61 2.24 6.62 4.12
N PRO A 62 1.04 6.20 3.65
CA PRO A 62 0.80 6.04 2.22
C PRO A 62 0.89 7.36 1.46
N LEU A 63 0.34 8.46 1.97
CA LEU A 63 0.44 9.79 1.31
C LEU A 63 1.89 10.23 1.12
N MET A 64 2.74 10.02 2.13
CA MET A 64 4.15 10.35 2.05
C MET A 64 4.85 9.54 0.96
N ILE A 65 4.60 8.24 0.89
CA ILE A 65 5.13 7.37 -0.17
C ILE A 65 4.66 7.82 -1.56
N GLY A 66 3.36 8.08 -1.72
CA GLY A 66 2.79 8.53 -2.99
C GLY A 66 3.36 9.88 -3.44
N SER A 67 3.50 10.81 -2.50
CA SER A 67 4.15 12.11 -2.74
C SER A 67 5.61 11.95 -3.14
N THR A 68 6.38 11.09 -2.46
CA THR A 68 7.78 10.80 -2.84
C THR A 68 7.86 10.15 -4.23
N GLY A 69 6.98 9.20 -4.55
CA GLY A 69 6.92 8.59 -5.89
C GLY A 69 6.62 9.58 -7.00
N GLY A 70 5.66 10.48 -6.74
CA GLY A 70 5.36 11.58 -7.65
C GLY A 70 6.55 12.55 -7.80
N HIS A 71 7.28 12.81 -6.71
CA HIS A 71 8.47 13.64 -6.72
C HIS A 71 9.58 13.07 -7.60
N LEU A 72 9.85 11.77 -7.50
CA LEU A 72 10.89 11.10 -8.27
C LEU A 72 10.68 11.22 -9.79
N ILE A 73 9.44 11.38 -10.24
CA ILE A 73 9.12 11.50 -11.68
C ILE A 73 8.92 12.95 -12.12
N GLY A 74 8.11 13.71 -11.37
CA GLY A 74 7.61 15.04 -11.75
C GLY A 74 8.06 16.18 -10.83
N GLY A 75 9.06 15.97 -9.97
CA GLY A 75 9.58 16.99 -9.05
C GLY A 75 8.54 17.49 -8.06
N LYS A 76 8.59 18.77 -7.66
CA LYS A 76 7.66 19.31 -6.63
C LYS A 76 6.19 19.19 -7.04
N ARG A 77 5.87 19.45 -8.31
CA ARG A 77 4.49 19.34 -8.83
C ARG A 77 4.02 17.90 -8.89
N GLY A 78 4.92 16.99 -9.28
CA GLY A 78 4.67 15.55 -9.22
C GLY A 78 4.38 15.08 -7.79
N ALA A 79 5.07 15.64 -6.79
CA ALA A 79 4.82 15.29 -5.39
C ALA A 79 3.39 15.63 -4.95
N VAL A 80 2.92 16.83 -5.27
CA VAL A 80 1.55 17.25 -4.96
C VAL A 80 0.53 16.39 -5.72
N MET A 81 0.75 16.15 -7.01
CA MET A 81 -0.17 15.34 -7.82
C MET A 81 -0.20 13.87 -7.37
N GLY A 82 0.96 13.29 -7.02
CA GLY A 82 1.07 11.95 -6.45
C GLY A 82 0.35 11.85 -5.10
N GLY A 83 0.47 12.87 -4.24
CA GLY A 83 -0.29 12.95 -2.99
C GLY A 83 -1.81 13.01 -3.20
N ILE A 84 -2.28 13.86 -4.10
CA ILE A 84 -3.72 13.98 -4.42
C ILE A 84 -4.28 12.65 -4.96
N GLY A 85 -3.60 12.03 -5.93
CA GLY A 85 -4.02 10.74 -6.47
C GLY A 85 -4.03 9.65 -5.41
N THR A 86 -3.01 9.63 -4.54
CA THR A 86 -2.91 8.67 -3.44
C THR A 86 -4.05 8.82 -2.44
N MET A 87 -4.55 10.03 -2.19
CA MET A 87 -5.74 10.22 -1.35
C MET A 87 -6.96 9.51 -1.92
N GLY A 88 -7.19 9.59 -3.24
CA GLY A 88 -8.30 8.89 -3.89
C GLY A 88 -8.21 7.36 -3.71
N VAL A 89 -6.99 6.81 -3.78
CA VAL A 89 -6.74 5.38 -3.51
C VAL A 89 -7.04 5.03 -2.05
N ILE A 90 -6.58 5.84 -1.08
CA ILE A 90 -6.77 5.56 0.35
C ILE A 90 -8.25 5.60 0.71
N VAL A 91 -9.01 6.57 0.20
CA VAL A 91 -10.44 6.70 0.53
C VAL A 91 -11.28 5.61 -0.16
N GLY A 92 -10.79 5.04 -1.26
CA GLY A 92 -11.48 3.96 -1.98
C GLY A 92 -11.28 2.56 -1.41
N ALA A 93 -10.53 2.40 -0.31
CA ALA A 93 -10.29 1.10 0.32
C ALA A 93 -10.23 1.20 1.85
N ASP A 94 -10.75 0.18 2.56
CA ASP A 94 -10.75 0.13 4.02
C ASP A 94 -9.41 -0.35 4.63
N ILE A 95 -8.39 -0.53 3.81
CA ILE A 95 -7.05 -1.01 4.21
C ILE A 95 -5.97 0.03 3.91
N PRO A 96 -4.87 0.08 4.68
CA PRO A 96 -3.74 0.97 4.38
C PRO A 96 -3.15 0.74 2.97
N MET A 97 -3.27 1.74 2.09
CA MET A 97 -2.96 1.59 0.66
C MET A 97 -1.50 1.90 0.28
N PHE A 98 -0.53 1.20 0.87
CA PHE A 98 0.89 1.37 0.54
C PHE A 98 1.21 1.07 -0.93
N ILE A 99 0.72 -0.04 -1.48
CA ILE A 99 0.94 -0.40 -2.90
C ILE A 99 0.23 0.58 -3.81
N GLY A 100 -1.01 0.92 -3.45
CA GLY A 100 -1.78 1.88 -4.23
C GLY A 100 -1.06 3.23 -4.29
N ALA A 101 -0.45 3.69 -3.20
CA ALA A 101 0.43 4.85 -3.19
C ALA A 101 1.69 4.66 -4.06
N MET A 102 2.31 3.47 -4.01
CA MET A 102 3.48 3.14 -4.83
C MET A 102 3.21 3.15 -6.33
N VAL A 103 1.99 2.83 -6.75
CA VAL A 103 1.58 2.88 -8.16
C VAL A 103 1.09 4.29 -8.53
N MET A 104 0.21 4.87 -7.71
CA MET A 104 -0.45 6.12 -8.01
C MET A 104 0.47 7.34 -7.92
N GLY A 105 1.43 7.34 -6.99
CA GLY A 105 2.41 8.41 -6.86
C GLY A 105 3.20 8.67 -8.14
N PRO A 106 3.95 7.68 -8.66
CA PRO A 106 4.67 7.76 -9.93
C PRO A 106 3.75 8.09 -11.11
N LEU A 107 2.56 7.51 -11.15
CA LEU A 107 1.58 7.77 -12.20
C LEU A 107 1.16 9.25 -12.21
N GLY A 108 0.85 9.83 -11.05
CA GLY A 108 0.54 11.25 -10.91
C GLY A 108 1.73 12.13 -11.31
N GLY A 109 2.95 11.76 -10.91
CA GLY A 109 4.18 12.42 -11.33
C GLY A 109 4.41 12.37 -12.85
N TYR A 110 4.06 11.25 -13.49
CA TYR A 110 4.16 11.10 -14.94
C TYR A 110 3.13 11.96 -15.68
N VAL A 111 1.86 11.95 -15.25
CA VAL A 111 0.80 12.74 -15.87
C VAL A 111 1.14 14.24 -15.85
N ILE A 112 1.54 14.78 -14.70
CA ILE A 112 1.89 16.21 -14.62
C ILE A 112 3.13 16.53 -15.46
N LYS A 113 4.13 15.64 -15.50
CA LYS A 113 5.35 15.84 -16.29
C LYS A 113 5.06 15.94 -17.78
N VAL A 114 4.12 15.13 -18.29
CA VAL A 114 3.72 15.18 -19.70
C VAL A 114 2.96 16.46 -19.99
N VAL A 115 2.02 16.84 -19.12
CA VAL A 115 1.22 18.06 -19.29
C VAL A 115 2.08 19.31 -19.22
N ASP A 116 2.99 19.38 -18.25
CA ASP A 116 3.88 20.53 -18.08
C ASP A 116 4.73 20.76 -19.32
N LYS A 117 5.29 19.69 -19.91
CA LYS A 117 6.03 19.77 -21.17
C LYS A 117 5.18 20.27 -22.34
N ALA A 118 3.88 19.93 -22.36
CA ALA A 118 2.97 20.38 -23.40
C ALA A 118 2.56 21.86 -23.23
N LEU A 119 2.46 22.33 -21.99
CA LEU A 119 2.05 23.68 -21.65
C LEU A 119 3.18 24.71 -21.64
N GLU A 120 4.43 24.29 -21.37
CA GLU A 120 5.59 25.18 -21.21
C GLU A 120 5.74 26.23 -22.32
N LYS A 121 5.52 25.84 -23.58
CA LYS A 121 5.64 26.75 -24.74
C LYS A 121 4.40 27.61 -25.01
N ARG A 122 3.31 27.37 -24.27
CA ARG A 122 2.00 28.03 -24.48
C ARG A 122 1.61 28.95 -23.33
N ILE A 123 2.46 29.07 -22.30
CA ILE A 123 2.20 29.90 -21.13
C ILE A 123 2.69 31.33 -21.41
N PRO A 124 1.81 32.34 -21.34
CA PRO A 124 2.23 33.74 -21.38
C PRO A 124 3.08 34.10 -20.15
N ALA A 125 4.08 34.94 -20.35
CA ALA A 125 4.91 35.45 -19.26
C ALA A 125 4.04 36.12 -18.16
N GLY A 126 4.31 35.81 -16.90
CA GLY A 126 3.54 36.31 -15.75
C GLY A 126 2.32 35.47 -15.35
N PHE A 127 1.86 34.54 -16.19
CA PHE A 127 0.73 33.64 -15.87
C PHE A 127 1.16 32.23 -15.43
N GLU A 128 2.47 31.96 -15.37
CA GLU A 128 3.02 30.64 -15.06
C GLU A 128 2.47 30.03 -13.78
N MET A 129 2.50 30.77 -12.67
CA MET A 129 2.02 30.24 -11.39
C MET A 129 0.52 29.91 -11.43
N VAL A 130 -0.28 30.74 -12.10
CA VAL A 130 -1.74 30.54 -12.21
C VAL A 130 -2.02 29.30 -13.03
N ILE A 131 -1.46 29.19 -14.24
CA ILE A 131 -1.70 28.06 -15.14
C ILE A 131 -1.14 26.77 -14.53
N ASN A 132 0.03 26.82 -13.90
CA ASN A 132 0.65 25.64 -13.29
C ASN A 132 -0.16 25.12 -12.09
N ASN A 133 -0.68 26.00 -11.24
CA ASN A 133 -1.51 25.58 -10.10
C ASN A 133 -2.90 25.11 -10.54
N PHE A 134 -3.54 25.78 -11.49
CA PHE A 134 -4.85 25.35 -12.00
C PHE A 134 -4.78 24.04 -12.78
N SER A 135 -3.79 23.87 -13.65
CA SER A 135 -3.60 22.60 -14.36
C SER A 135 -3.34 21.46 -13.39
N LEU A 136 -2.49 21.66 -12.37
CA LEU A 136 -2.26 20.67 -11.33
C LEU A 136 -3.53 20.37 -10.53
N GLY A 137 -4.32 21.38 -10.17
CA GLY A 137 -5.57 21.22 -9.42
C GLY A 137 -6.61 20.41 -10.21
N ILE A 138 -6.85 20.78 -11.47
CA ILE A 138 -7.83 20.10 -12.34
C ILE A 138 -7.40 18.66 -12.60
N LEU A 139 -6.14 18.44 -12.97
CA LEU A 139 -5.63 17.10 -13.25
C LEU A 139 -5.53 16.26 -11.99
N GLY A 140 -5.15 16.85 -10.86
CA GLY A 140 -5.14 16.20 -9.56
C GLY A 140 -6.55 15.75 -9.16
N MET A 141 -7.55 16.62 -9.30
CA MET A 141 -8.96 16.27 -9.06
C MET A 141 -9.39 15.09 -9.93
N LEU A 142 -9.16 15.15 -11.25
CA LEU A 142 -9.51 14.06 -12.17
C LEU A 142 -8.81 12.75 -11.79
N LEU A 143 -7.52 12.82 -11.47
CA LEU A 143 -6.76 11.65 -11.08
C LEU A 143 -7.27 11.05 -9.75
N CYS A 144 -7.61 11.89 -8.78
CA CYS A 144 -8.17 11.46 -7.49
C CYS A 144 -9.51 10.74 -7.66
N LEU A 145 -10.42 11.31 -8.45
CA LEU A 145 -11.72 10.69 -8.71
C LEU A 145 -11.57 9.35 -9.44
N LEU A 146 -10.69 9.29 -10.46
CA LEU A 146 -10.38 8.05 -11.15
C LEU A 146 -9.74 7.01 -10.22
N ALA A 147 -8.84 7.44 -9.33
CA ALA A 147 -8.22 6.57 -8.34
C ALA A 147 -9.27 5.93 -7.42
N TYR A 148 -10.19 6.74 -6.91
CA TYR A 148 -11.27 6.31 -6.02
C TYR A 148 -12.19 5.29 -6.68
N GLU A 149 -12.65 5.58 -7.90
CA GLU A 149 -13.57 4.70 -8.63
C GLU A 149 -12.93 3.37 -9.06
N VAL A 150 -11.64 3.37 -9.43
CA VAL A 150 -10.96 2.17 -9.92
C VAL A 150 -10.50 1.26 -8.79
N ILE A 151 -10.10 1.83 -7.65
CA ILE A 151 -9.42 1.05 -6.60
C ILE A 151 -10.36 0.09 -5.87
N GLY A 152 -11.60 0.49 -5.57
CA GLY A 152 -12.56 -0.36 -4.87
C GLY A 152 -12.82 -1.68 -5.61
N PRO A 153 -13.25 -1.66 -6.88
CA PRO A 153 -13.41 -2.85 -7.71
C PRO A 153 -12.12 -3.66 -7.86
N ALA A 154 -10.97 -3.00 -8.00
CA ALA A 154 -9.68 -3.69 -8.12
C ALA A 154 -9.32 -4.47 -6.85
N VAL A 155 -9.56 -3.90 -5.67
CA VAL A 155 -9.33 -4.55 -4.37
C VAL A 155 -10.29 -5.73 -4.20
N MET A 156 -11.58 -5.57 -4.52
CA MET A 156 -12.54 -6.67 -4.46
C MET A 156 -12.16 -7.82 -5.40
N ALA A 157 -11.77 -7.51 -6.63
CA ALA A 157 -11.33 -8.53 -7.60
C ALA A 157 -10.08 -9.27 -7.11
N ALA A 158 -9.10 -8.54 -6.57
CA ALA A 158 -7.90 -9.14 -5.99
C ALA A 158 -8.24 -10.06 -4.81
N ASN A 159 -9.13 -9.62 -3.91
CA ASN A 159 -9.57 -10.42 -2.78
C ASN A 159 -10.29 -11.70 -3.22
N ASN A 160 -11.13 -11.64 -4.26
CA ASN A 160 -11.82 -12.81 -4.79
C ASN A 160 -10.83 -13.84 -5.38
N VAL A 161 -9.82 -13.38 -6.12
CA VAL A 161 -8.77 -14.28 -6.65
C VAL A 161 -7.99 -14.95 -5.51
N VAL A 162 -7.62 -14.18 -4.48
CA VAL A 162 -6.91 -14.74 -3.33
C VAL A 162 -7.80 -15.72 -2.56
N LYS A 163 -9.09 -15.40 -2.40
CA LYS A 163 -10.09 -16.29 -1.79
C LYS A 163 -10.18 -17.62 -2.52
N GLU A 164 -10.37 -17.59 -3.84
CA GLU A 164 -10.44 -18.79 -4.67
C GLU A 164 -9.16 -19.62 -4.58
N GLY A 165 -8.00 -18.96 -4.60
CA GLY A 165 -6.70 -19.61 -4.43
C GLY A 165 -6.55 -20.31 -3.07
N ILE A 166 -7.00 -19.66 -2.00
CA ILE A 166 -7.00 -20.23 -0.65
C ILE A 166 -7.98 -21.40 -0.55
N GLU A 167 -9.21 -21.25 -1.03
CA GLU A 167 -10.22 -22.33 -1.00
C GLU A 167 -9.75 -23.57 -1.78
N ALA A 168 -9.16 -23.37 -2.96
CA ALA A 168 -8.56 -24.44 -3.75
C ALA A 168 -7.42 -25.14 -3.00
N LEU A 169 -6.56 -24.39 -2.32
CA LEU A 169 -5.48 -24.93 -1.50
C LEU A 169 -5.99 -25.69 -0.29
N VAL A 170 -7.00 -25.16 0.42
CA VAL A 170 -7.55 -25.85 1.59
C VAL A 170 -8.28 -27.13 1.19
N ALA A 171 -8.94 -27.16 0.03
CA ALA A 171 -9.54 -28.38 -0.51
C ALA A 171 -8.52 -29.52 -0.73
N THR A 172 -7.23 -29.21 -0.92
CA THR A 172 -6.17 -30.24 -1.02
C THR A 172 -5.71 -30.78 0.34
N GLY A 173 -6.09 -30.17 1.46
CA GLY A 173 -5.68 -30.56 2.81
C GLY A 173 -4.27 -30.11 3.23
N TYR A 174 -3.49 -29.50 2.33
CA TYR A 174 -2.11 -29.07 2.59
C TYR A 174 -2.05 -27.63 3.14
N LEU A 175 -2.51 -27.46 4.37
CA LEU A 175 -2.50 -26.17 5.08
C LEU A 175 -1.14 -25.42 5.12
N PRO A 176 0.03 -26.08 5.17
CA PRO A 176 1.32 -25.37 5.17
C PRO A 176 1.60 -24.55 3.90
N LEU A 177 0.96 -24.88 2.76
CA LEU A 177 1.12 -24.14 1.51
C LEU A 177 0.42 -22.77 1.52
N LEU A 178 -0.53 -22.55 2.44
CA LEU A 178 -1.16 -21.24 2.62
C LEU A 178 -0.14 -20.16 2.99
N SER A 179 0.93 -20.52 3.71
CA SER A 179 2.03 -19.61 4.05
C SER A 179 2.72 -19.03 2.81
N VAL A 180 2.77 -19.77 1.70
CA VAL A 180 3.37 -19.31 0.43
C VAL A 180 2.55 -18.19 -0.20
N ILE A 181 1.23 -18.15 0.04
CA ILE A 181 0.34 -17.08 -0.42
C ILE A 181 0.28 -15.93 0.60
N ASN A 182 0.19 -16.28 1.88
CA ASN A 182 -0.01 -15.29 2.94
C ASN A 182 1.20 -14.40 3.17
N GLU A 183 2.42 -14.93 3.11
CA GLU A 183 3.61 -14.11 3.36
C GLU A 183 3.79 -13.00 2.30
N PRO A 184 3.68 -13.27 0.98
CA PRO A 184 3.64 -12.20 -0.02
C PRO A 184 2.48 -11.22 0.21
N ALA A 185 1.28 -11.72 0.53
CA ALA A 185 0.12 -10.85 0.76
C ALA A 185 0.31 -9.93 1.97
N LYS A 186 0.96 -10.40 3.05
CA LYS A 186 1.33 -9.58 4.21
C LYS A 186 2.33 -8.49 3.85
N VAL A 187 3.36 -8.81 3.06
CA VAL A 187 4.31 -7.81 2.54
C VAL A 187 3.59 -6.77 1.68
N LEU A 188 2.54 -7.19 0.99
CA LEU A 188 1.66 -6.35 0.20
C LEU A 188 0.57 -5.63 1.03
N PHE A 189 0.58 -5.75 2.37
CA PHE A 189 -0.43 -5.20 3.29
C PHE A 189 -1.88 -5.63 3.00
N LEU A 190 -2.06 -6.78 2.35
CA LEU A 190 -3.36 -7.40 2.04
C LEU A 190 -3.85 -8.32 3.16
N ASN A 191 -3.17 -8.36 4.31
CA ASN A 191 -3.50 -9.24 5.43
C ASN A 191 -4.93 -9.00 5.94
N ASN A 192 -5.34 -7.74 6.15
CA ASN A 192 -6.69 -7.41 6.61
C ASN A 192 -7.77 -7.90 5.63
N SER A 193 -7.51 -7.77 4.33
CA SER A 193 -8.43 -8.24 3.30
C SER A 193 -8.59 -9.76 3.30
N ILE A 194 -7.49 -10.50 3.49
CA ILE A 194 -7.53 -11.97 3.54
C ILE A 194 -8.18 -12.43 4.85
N ASP A 195 -7.79 -11.84 5.97
CA ASP A 195 -8.30 -12.21 7.30
C ASP A 195 -9.80 -11.97 7.39
N GLN A 196 -10.27 -10.77 7.03
CA GLN A 196 -11.69 -10.41 7.13
C GLN A 196 -12.53 -10.92 5.96
N GLY A 197 -11.96 -11.00 4.76
CA GLY A 197 -12.68 -11.40 3.55
C GLY A 197 -12.74 -12.91 3.32
N VAL A 198 -11.81 -13.68 3.89
CA VAL A 198 -11.68 -15.12 3.63
C VAL A 198 -11.67 -15.92 4.93
N TYR A 199 -10.70 -15.69 5.81
CA TYR A 199 -10.49 -16.56 6.95
C TYR A 199 -11.56 -16.42 8.05
N TYR A 200 -12.02 -15.21 8.36
CA TYR A 200 -13.09 -15.03 9.34
C TYR A 200 -14.44 -15.58 8.86
N PRO A 201 -14.90 -15.34 7.62
CA PRO A 201 -16.11 -15.97 7.09
C PRO A 201 -16.04 -17.51 7.11
N LEU A 202 -14.95 -18.10 6.59
CA LEU A 202 -14.76 -19.55 6.59
C LEU A 202 -14.65 -20.11 8.02
N GLY A 203 -13.93 -19.39 8.90
CA GLY A 203 -13.76 -19.76 10.30
C GLY A 203 -15.06 -19.74 11.08
N MET A 204 -15.92 -18.75 10.86
CA MET A 204 -17.25 -18.70 11.47
C MET A 204 -18.15 -19.82 10.96
N GLN A 205 -18.06 -20.15 9.67
CA GLN A 205 -18.85 -21.23 9.06
C GLN A 205 -18.45 -22.61 9.62
N ASP A 206 -17.15 -22.88 9.74
CA ASP A 206 -16.62 -24.11 10.36
C ASP A 206 -16.97 -24.20 11.85
N THR A 207 -16.82 -23.09 12.57
CA THR A 207 -17.04 -23.04 14.03
C THR A 207 -18.51 -23.21 14.37
N ALA A 208 -19.42 -22.76 13.51
CA ALA A 208 -20.86 -22.98 13.66
C ALA A 208 -21.24 -24.48 13.67
N VAL A 209 -20.46 -25.33 12.99
CA VAL A 209 -20.71 -26.79 12.91
C VAL A 209 -19.83 -27.57 13.89
N ALA A 210 -18.55 -27.25 13.97
CA ALA A 210 -17.55 -28.03 14.69
C ALA A 210 -17.12 -27.41 16.04
N GLY A 211 -17.61 -26.20 16.38
CA GLY A 211 -17.25 -25.46 17.60
C GLY A 211 -15.81 -24.92 17.61
N LYS A 212 -15.04 -25.13 16.55
CA LYS A 212 -13.66 -24.70 16.37
C LYS A 212 -13.35 -24.59 14.87
N SER A 213 -12.38 -23.74 14.52
CA SER A 213 -11.88 -23.67 13.16
C SER A 213 -10.38 -23.41 13.09
N ILE A 214 -9.72 -24.10 12.17
CA ILE A 214 -8.29 -23.92 11.90
C ILE A 214 -8.00 -22.60 11.17
N TYR A 215 -9.01 -22.02 10.48
CA TYR A 215 -8.86 -20.75 9.77
C TYR A 215 -8.50 -19.59 10.71
N PHE A 216 -8.90 -19.63 11.97
CA PHE A 216 -8.48 -18.64 12.97
C PHE A 216 -6.99 -18.74 13.33
N MET A 217 -6.39 -19.93 13.22
CA MET A 217 -4.94 -20.09 13.42
C MET A 217 -4.12 -19.72 12.18
N VAL A 218 -4.72 -19.81 10.99
CA VAL A 218 -4.07 -19.35 9.76
C VAL A 218 -4.15 -17.83 9.61
N ALA A 219 -5.25 -17.23 10.06
CA ALA A 219 -5.42 -15.77 10.17
C ALA A 219 -4.56 -15.17 11.29
N SER A 220 -4.29 -15.91 12.36
CA SER A 220 -3.36 -15.42 13.38
C SER A 220 -2.03 -15.13 12.70
N ASN A 221 -1.47 -13.98 13.03
CA ASN A 221 -0.19 -13.52 12.51
C ASN A 221 0.90 -14.03 13.46
N PRO A 222 1.39 -15.30 13.37
CA PRO A 222 2.68 -15.57 13.96
C PRO A 222 3.63 -14.65 13.20
N GLY A 223 4.34 -13.78 13.91
CA GLY A 223 5.25 -12.86 13.26
C GLY A 223 6.21 -13.61 12.33
N PRO A 224 6.91 -12.88 11.43
CA PRO A 224 7.87 -13.45 10.49
C PRO A 224 9.05 -14.21 11.15
N GLY A 225 9.07 -14.29 12.48
CA GLY A 225 10.12 -14.83 13.32
C GLY A 225 10.56 -16.21 12.87
N LEU A 226 9.70 -17.23 12.86
CA LEU A 226 10.23 -18.60 12.74
C LEU A 226 10.87 -18.90 11.38
N GLY A 227 10.28 -18.42 10.28
CA GLY A 227 10.80 -18.63 8.93
C GLY A 227 12.07 -17.83 8.65
N ILE A 228 12.11 -16.56 9.06
CA ILE A 228 13.32 -15.71 8.93
C ILE A 228 14.43 -16.20 9.85
N LEU A 229 14.10 -16.58 11.10
CA LEU A 229 15.07 -17.13 12.05
C LEU A 229 15.62 -18.46 11.58
N LEU A 230 14.80 -19.33 10.98
CA LEU A 230 15.27 -20.58 10.39
C LEU A 230 16.17 -20.33 9.19
N ALA A 231 15.79 -19.40 8.30
CA ALA A 231 16.63 -19.02 7.18
C ALA A 231 17.99 -18.47 7.65
N PHE A 232 18.02 -17.60 8.67
CA PHE A 232 19.26 -17.09 9.28
C PHE A 232 20.08 -18.15 10.02
N SER A 233 19.43 -19.21 10.52
CA SER A 233 20.11 -20.29 11.24
C SER A 233 20.71 -21.35 10.32
N LEU A 234 20.17 -21.50 9.10
CA LEU A 234 20.54 -22.54 8.14
C LEU A 234 21.39 -22.02 6.97
N PHE A 235 21.35 -20.71 6.69
CA PHE A 235 22.09 -20.02 5.63
C PHE A 235 22.88 -18.84 6.19
#